data_AF-A0A7X3VSL9-F1
#
_entry.id   AF-A0A7X3VSL9-F1
#
_cell.length_a   1.000
_cell.length_b   1.000
_cell.length_c   1.000
_cell.angle_alpha   90.00
_cell.angle_beta   90.00
_cell.angle_gamma   90.00
#
_symmetry.space_group_name_H-M   'P 1'
#
loop_
_entity.id
_entity.type
_entity.pdbx_description
1 polymer ?
#
loop_
_entity_poly.entity_id
_entity_poly.type
_entity_poly.pdbx_seq_one_letter_code
_entity_poly.pdbx_strand_id
1 'polypeptide(L)'
;MKMEGKQMALKCQSGDIKCPAYKHQGIFQPDNKTVKSLLPDLKCCAACMSSAPPKRPDLRDDMLQIASLTLVEKGPKFNPSHESGASFGTFIRPRICGALMDAKGKEISHSNRELLNWNPHNGIDDGTHQYVARLGTALNLHADFEDELVRDISFASVLPALLKVLTPREQAVFACLRENQRNCEIAAILQLSESRVSQLVRQVTVKLTNAAQKLGLAD
;
A
#
# COMPACT_ATOMS: atom_id res chain seq x y z
N MET A 1 -2.60 -11.32 35.55
CA MET A 1 -2.58 -12.16 34.33
C MET A 1 -1.60 -11.52 33.35
N LYS A 2 -0.54 -12.24 32.96
CA LYS A 2 0.46 -11.76 31.97
C LYS A 2 -0.21 -11.69 30.60
N MET A 3 -0.30 -10.50 30.02
CA MET A 3 -0.72 -10.32 28.62
C MET A 3 0.50 -10.58 27.75
N GLU A 4 0.60 -11.78 27.17
CA GLU A 4 1.57 -12.07 26.11
C GLU A 4 1.21 -11.25 24.87
N GLY A 5 1.95 -10.17 24.66
CA GLY A 5 1.87 -9.36 23.44
C GLY A 5 2.30 -10.19 22.24
N LYS A 6 1.33 -10.67 21.47
CA LYS A 6 1.53 -11.41 20.22
C LYS A 6 2.17 -10.45 19.21
N GLN A 7 3.50 -10.42 19.15
CA GLN A 7 4.27 -9.63 18.19
C GLN A 7 3.86 -10.02 16.77
N MET A 8 3.14 -9.14 16.09
CA MET A 8 2.85 -9.25 14.66
C MET A 8 4.18 -9.11 13.91
N ALA A 9 4.81 -10.25 13.61
CA ALA A 9 5.97 -10.30 12.77
C ALA A 9 5.53 -10.02 11.33
N LEU A 10 5.77 -8.80 10.84
CA LEU A 10 5.76 -8.53 9.41
C LEU A 10 6.78 -9.48 8.77
N LYS A 11 6.28 -10.47 8.04
CA LYS A 11 7.08 -11.44 7.29
C LYS A 11 7.54 -10.76 6.00
N CYS A 12 8.85 -10.83 5.67
CA CYS A 12 9.32 -10.42 4.34
C CYS A 12 8.63 -11.31 3.31
N GLN A 13 8.30 -10.73 2.16
CA GLN A 13 7.63 -11.44 1.07
C GLN A 13 8.55 -12.45 0.38
N SER A 14 9.85 -12.44 0.70
CA SER A 14 10.78 -13.51 0.32
C SER A 14 10.68 -14.63 1.37
N GLY A 15 10.06 -15.75 1.00
CA GLY A 15 9.65 -16.84 1.91
C GLY A 15 10.75 -17.41 2.83
N ASP A 16 12.03 -17.22 2.51
CA ASP A 16 13.15 -17.82 3.22
C ASP A 16 13.97 -16.85 4.09
N ILE A 17 13.77 -15.54 3.98
CA ILE A 17 14.62 -14.53 4.64
C ILE A 17 13.85 -13.82 5.76
N LYS A 18 14.35 -13.95 6.99
CA LYS A 18 13.83 -13.17 8.13
C LYS A 18 14.19 -11.70 7.96
N CYS A 19 13.20 -10.81 8.13
CA CYS A 19 13.44 -9.37 8.17
C CYS A 19 14.51 -9.02 9.22
N PRO A 20 15.42 -8.07 8.94
CA PRO A 20 16.38 -7.62 9.91
C PRO A 20 15.68 -7.01 11.13
N ALA A 21 16.35 -7.11 12.28
CA ALA A 21 15.90 -6.48 13.51
C ALA A 21 16.48 -5.07 13.57
N TYR A 22 15.64 -4.06 13.35
CA TYR A 22 16.00 -2.66 13.56
C TYR A 22 16.27 -2.42 15.06
N LYS A 23 17.56 -2.45 15.44
CA LYS A 23 18.02 -2.27 16.82
C LYS A 23 18.44 -0.82 17.04
N HIS A 24 17.60 -0.09 17.77
CA HIS A 24 17.90 1.25 18.27
C HIS A 24 17.41 1.37 19.71
N GLN A 25 18.14 2.11 20.54
CA GLN A 25 17.80 2.33 21.95
C GLN A 25 17.59 3.82 22.21
N GLY A 26 16.60 4.14 23.02
CA GLY A 26 16.27 5.51 23.39
C GLY A 26 15.65 6.31 22.23
N ILE A 27 15.78 7.63 22.31
CA ILE A 27 15.26 8.56 21.31
C ILE A 27 16.07 8.41 20.04
N PHE A 28 15.40 8.32 18.90
CA PHE A 28 16.07 8.29 17.61
C PHE A 28 16.45 9.71 17.18
N GLN A 29 17.76 9.93 16.99
CA GLN A 29 18.30 11.15 16.40
C GLN A 29 18.84 10.84 15.00
N PRO A 30 18.31 11.49 13.95
CA PRO A 30 18.71 11.22 12.57
C PRO A 30 20.07 11.88 12.28
N ASP A 31 21.14 11.31 12.82
CA ASP A 31 22.52 11.69 12.51
C ASP A 31 23.18 10.67 11.57
N ASN A 32 24.30 11.08 10.97
CA ASN A 32 25.06 10.22 10.05
C ASN A 32 25.51 8.90 10.68
N LYS A 33 25.75 8.84 11.99
CA LYS A 33 26.25 7.64 12.67
C LYS A 33 25.12 6.63 12.86
N THR A 34 23.98 7.09 13.33
CA THR A 34 22.77 6.32 13.60
C THR A 34 22.18 5.81 12.30
N VAL A 35 22.09 6.65 11.27
CA VAL A 35 21.66 6.22 9.93
C VAL A 35 22.62 5.19 9.33
N LYS A 36 23.94 5.41 9.43
CA LYS A 36 24.94 4.43 8.95
C LYS A 36 24.81 3.07 9.62
N SER A 37 24.49 3.03 10.93
CA SER A 37 24.31 1.75 11.63
C SER A 37 23.09 0.94 11.16
N LEU A 38 22.04 1.61 10.68
CA LEU A 38 20.82 0.97 10.18
C LEU A 38 20.86 0.72 8.66
N LEU A 39 21.87 1.23 7.95
CA LEU A 39 21.99 1.10 6.51
C LEU A 39 21.97 -0.35 5.99
N PRO A 40 22.59 -1.36 6.65
CA PRO A 40 22.47 -2.76 6.21
C PRO A 40 21.02 -3.25 6.21
N ASP A 41 20.22 -2.83 7.19
CA ASP A 41 18.82 -3.23 7.32
C ASP A 41 17.96 -2.57 6.21
N LEU A 42 18.22 -1.30 5.92
CA LEU A 42 17.56 -0.56 4.84
C LEU A 42 17.86 -1.20 3.47
N LYS A 43 19.11 -1.59 3.23
CA LYS A 43 19.52 -2.32 2.00
C LYS A 43 18.78 -3.65 1.87
N CYS A 44 18.59 -4.37 2.98
CA CYS A 44 17.82 -5.60 2.99
C CYS A 44 16.34 -5.35 2.63
N CYS A 45 15.71 -4.31 3.18
CA CYS A 45 14.34 -3.93 2.83
C CYS A 45 14.20 -3.54 1.35
N ALA A 46 15.13 -2.75 0.81
CA ALA A 46 15.15 -2.37 -0.60
C ALA A 46 15.31 -3.60 -1.53
N ALA A 47 16.19 -4.55 -1.16
CA ALA A 47 16.37 -5.80 -1.87
C ALA A 47 15.11 -6.70 -1.82
N CYS A 48 14.47 -6.84 -0.64
CA CYS A 48 13.23 -7.60 -0.48
C CYS A 48 12.11 -6.99 -1.34
N MET A 49 11.95 -5.66 -1.36
CA MET A 49 10.89 -5.00 -2.13
C MET A 49 11.11 -5.06 -3.65
N SER A 50 12.35 -4.81 -4.11
CA SER A 50 12.70 -4.88 -5.54
C SER A 50 12.60 -6.30 -6.11
N SER A 51 12.87 -7.32 -5.28
CA SER A 51 12.78 -8.73 -5.67
C SER A 51 11.39 -9.34 -5.51
N ALA A 52 10.49 -8.70 -4.75
CA ALA A 52 9.10 -9.12 -4.63
C ALA A 52 8.38 -9.01 -5.98
N PRO A 53 7.37 -9.84 -6.28
CA PRO A 53 6.57 -9.69 -7.49
C PRO A 53 5.76 -8.38 -7.53
N PRO A 54 5.55 -7.77 -8.71
CA PRO A 54 6.34 -7.96 -9.92
C PRO A 54 7.77 -7.46 -9.70
N LYS A 55 8.75 -8.23 -10.19
CA LYS A 55 10.17 -7.97 -9.92
C LYS A 55 10.60 -6.68 -10.62
N ARG A 56 11.19 -5.75 -9.87
CA ARG A 56 11.72 -4.46 -10.34
C ARG A 56 13.10 -4.21 -9.72
N PRO A 57 14.14 -4.96 -10.15
CA PRO A 57 15.49 -4.80 -9.62
C PRO A 57 16.10 -3.43 -9.96
N ASP A 58 15.61 -2.78 -11.01
CA ASP A 58 15.94 -1.42 -11.43
C ASP A 58 15.65 -0.39 -10.34
N LEU A 59 14.56 -0.55 -9.59
CA LEU A 59 14.14 0.39 -8.55
C LEU A 59 14.90 0.22 -7.22
N ARG A 60 15.85 -0.71 -7.11
CA ARG A 60 16.48 -1.05 -5.82
C ARG A 60 17.11 0.16 -5.13
N ASP A 61 17.78 1.02 -5.89
CA ASP A 61 18.50 2.16 -5.31
C ASP A 61 17.53 3.27 -4.91
N ASP A 62 16.44 3.48 -5.67
CA ASP A 62 15.32 4.36 -5.29
C ASP A 62 14.61 3.86 -4.02
N MET A 63 14.37 2.55 -3.94
CA MET A 63 13.82 1.91 -2.74
C MET A 63 14.74 2.13 -1.52
N LEU A 64 16.06 2.07 -1.69
CA LEU A 64 16.98 2.38 -0.60
C LEU A 64 16.86 3.86 -0.16
N GLN A 65 16.71 4.77 -1.12
CA GLN A 65 16.53 6.19 -0.82
C GLN A 65 15.23 6.44 -0.06
N ILE A 66 14.11 5.87 -0.51
CA ILE A 66 12.80 5.98 0.15
C ILE A 66 12.84 5.39 1.56
N ALA A 67 13.48 4.22 1.74
CA ALA A 67 13.64 3.60 3.05
C ALA A 67 14.42 4.53 4.00
N SER A 68 15.50 5.15 3.51
CA SER A 68 16.34 6.07 4.27
C SER A 68 15.59 7.34 4.64
N LEU A 69 14.85 7.93 3.71
CA LEU A 69 14.02 9.11 3.95
C LEU A 69 12.94 8.81 4.99
N THR A 70 12.23 7.68 4.83
CA THR A 70 11.19 7.26 5.77
C THR A 70 11.75 7.06 7.18
N LEU A 71 12.95 6.47 7.30
CA LEU A 71 13.64 6.34 8.58
C LEU A 71 13.92 7.72 9.21
N VAL A 72 14.44 8.67 8.44
CA VAL A 72 14.76 10.02 8.92
C VAL A 72 13.51 10.80 9.31
N GLU A 73 12.42 10.69 8.55
CA GLU A 73 11.18 11.42 8.80
C GLU A 73 10.35 10.84 9.95
N LYS A 74 10.26 9.51 10.04
CA LYS A 74 9.38 8.83 10.99
C LYS A 74 10.12 8.37 12.23
N GLY A 75 11.42 8.07 12.13
CA GLY A 75 12.26 7.63 13.25
C GLY A 75 12.19 8.54 14.48
N PRO A 76 12.30 9.88 14.35
CA PRO A 76 12.26 10.80 15.50
C PRO A 76 10.94 10.78 16.27
N LYS A 77 9.87 10.28 15.66
CA LYS A 77 8.55 10.13 16.29
C LYS A 77 8.46 8.90 17.22
N PHE A 78 9.50 8.08 17.27
CA PHE A 78 9.57 6.95 18.20
C PHE A 78 9.70 7.43 19.65
N ASN A 79 8.78 6.98 20.50
CA ASN A 79 8.83 7.22 21.94
C ASN A 79 9.24 5.91 22.66
N PRO A 80 10.46 5.81 23.22
CA PRO A 80 10.91 4.62 23.95
C PRO A 80 10.14 4.37 25.25
N SER A 81 9.46 5.38 25.79
CA SER A 81 8.68 5.31 27.03
C SER A 81 7.18 5.13 26.78
N HIS A 82 6.77 4.81 25.54
CA HIS A 82 5.36 4.58 25.22
C HIS A 82 4.82 3.36 25.97
N GLU A 83 3.59 3.46 26.48
CA GLU A 83 2.92 2.42 27.29
C GLU A 83 2.87 1.04 26.62
N SER A 84 2.87 1.00 25.29
CA SER A 84 2.90 -0.25 24.50
C SER A 84 4.16 -1.10 24.70
N GLY A 85 5.27 -0.52 25.18
CA GLY A 85 6.58 -1.18 25.27
C GLY A 85 7.14 -1.67 23.92
N ALA A 86 6.63 -1.17 22.79
CA ALA A 86 7.03 -1.60 21.47
C ALA A 86 8.49 -1.22 21.17
N SER A 87 9.26 -2.15 20.61
CA SER A 87 10.63 -1.88 20.17
C SER A 87 10.66 -0.87 19.02
N PHE A 88 11.80 -0.18 18.83
CA PHE A 88 12.00 0.70 17.68
C PHE A 88 11.72 -0.02 16.36
N GLY A 89 12.16 -1.26 16.21
CA GLY A 89 11.89 -2.06 15.02
C GLY A 89 10.41 -2.39 14.80
N THR A 90 9.66 -2.60 15.87
CA THR A 90 8.20 -2.77 15.80
C THR A 90 7.53 -1.48 15.30
N PHE A 91 8.06 -0.32 15.68
CA PHE A 91 7.56 0.98 15.27
C PHE A 91 7.95 1.35 13.83
N ILE A 92 9.23 1.24 13.45
CA ILE A 92 9.73 1.79 12.19
C ILE A 92 9.53 0.86 10.99
N ARG A 93 9.59 -0.47 11.19
CA ARG A 93 9.52 -1.44 10.10
C ARG A 93 8.21 -1.38 9.29
N PRO A 94 7.00 -1.32 9.92
CA PRO A 94 5.76 -1.18 9.15
C PRO A 94 5.75 0.07 8.27
N ARG A 95 6.33 1.17 8.75
CA ARG A 95 6.37 2.47 8.06
C ARG A 95 7.29 2.43 6.84
N ILE A 96 8.49 1.86 7.00
CA ILE A 96 9.42 1.65 5.88
C ILE A 96 8.78 0.72 4.85
N CYS A 97 8.28 -0.44 5.25
CA CYS A 97 7.69 -1.39 4.30
C CYS A 97 6.47 -0.83 3.56
N GLY A 98 5.63 -0.05 4.25
CA GLY A 98 4.49 0.64 3.64
C GLY A 98 4.92 1.65 2.58
N ALA A 99 5.88 2.53 2.90
CA ALA A 99 6.40 3.52 1.96
C ALA A 99 7.03 2.89 0.71
N LEU A 100 7.76 1.78 0.88
CA LEU A 100 8.37 1.05 -0.23
C LEU A 100 7.33 0.35 -1.11
N MET A 101 6.27 -0.20 -0.51
CA MET A 101 5.20 -0.86 -1.25
C MET A 101 4.40 0.15 -2.08
N ASP A 102 4.06 1.29 -1.47
CA ASP A 102 3.38 2.40 -2.12
C ASP A 102 4.21 2.94 -3.30
N ALA A 103 5.47 3.28 -3.07
CA ALA A 103 6.35 3.79 -4.13
C ALA A 103 6.52 2.80 -5.28
N LYS A 104 6.71 1.51 -4.98
CA LYS A 104 6.80 0.47 -6.02
C LYS A 104 5.49 0.34 -6.80
N GLY A 105 4.35 0.40 -6.11
CA GLY A 105 3.02 0.38 -6.75
C GLY A 105 2.84 1.55 -7.72
N LYS A 106 3.28 2.75 -7.32
CA LYS A 106 3.28 3.95 -8.16
C LYS A 106 4.17 3.78 -9.38
N GLU A 107 5.41 3.32 -9.21
CA GLU A 107 6.34 3.09 -10.33
C GLU A 107 5.84 2.06 -11.34
N ILE A 108 5.25 0.95 -10.87
CA ILE A 108 4.62 -0.05 -11.75
C ILE A 108 3.48 0.60 -12.55
N SER A 109 2.68 1.43 -11.89
CA SER A 109 1.56 2.15 -12.53
C SER A 109 2.06 3.17 -13.56
N HIS A 110 3.12 3.91 -13.26
CA HIS A 110 3.77 4.84 -14.18
C HIS A 110 4.39 4.13 -15.38
N SER A 111 5.14 3.05 -15.17
CA SER A 111 5.72 2.25 -16.26
C SER A 111 4.66 1.67 -17.19
N ASN A 112 3.54 1.19 -16.62
CA ASN A 112 2.40 0.74 -17.42
C ASN A 112 1.79 1.88 -18.25
N ARG A 113 1.71 3.10 -17.68
CA ARG A 113 1.25 4.29 -18.41
C ARG A 113 2.20 4.69 -19.54
N GLU A 114 3.50 4.53 -19.37
CA GLU A 114 4.51 4.81 -20.40
C GLU A 114 4.52 3.76 -21.52
N LEU A 115 4.35 2.46 -21.20
CA LEU A 115 4.15 1.39 -22.18
C LEU A 115 2.89 1.62 -23.03
N LEU A 116 1.82 2.13 -22.42
CA LEU A 116 0.59 2.50 -23.13
C LEU A 116 0.74 3.80 -23.95
N ASN A 117 1.78 4.59 -23.71
CA ASN A 117 2.08 5.82 -24.44
C ASN A 117 3.08 5.61 -25.59
N TRP A 118 3.73 4.44 -25.67
CA TRP A 118 4.58 4.07 -26.81
C TRP A 118 3.72 3.74 -28.03
N ASN A 119 3.61 4.68 -28.97
CA ASN A 119 3.03 4.48 -30.30
C ASN A 119 4.08 3.92 -31.28
N PRO A 120 4.00 2.64 -31.71
CA PRO A 120 4.83 2.14 -32.80
C PRO A 120 4.21 2.61 -34.13
N HIS A 121 4.56 3.83 -34.53
CA HIS A 121 4.43 4.44 -35.86
C HIS A 121 3.06 4.45 -36.59
N ASN A 122 2.76 5.63 -37.14
CA ASN A 122 2.17 5.85 -38.46
C ASN A 122 1.32 4.71 -39.07
N GLY A 123 0.01 4.94 -39.10
CA GLY A 123 -0.84 4.55 -40.23
C GLY A 123 -2.02 3.63 -39.88
N ILE A 124 -3.23 4.22 -39.97
CA ILE A 124 -4.53 3.59 -40.29
C ILE A 124 -5.10 2.71 -39.13
N ASP A 125 -6.34 2.77 -38.64
CA ASP A 125 -7.61 3.46 -38.86
C ASP A 125 -8.56 3.07 -37.70
N ASP A 126 -9.57 3.91 -37.47
CA ASP A 126 -10.88 3.75 -36.81
C ASP A 126 -11.04 3.46 -35.29
N GLY A 127 -11.61 4.47 -34.62
CA GLY A 127 -12.74 4.26 -33.71
C GLY A 127 -12.51 3.93 -32.23
N THR A 128 -11.33 3.46 -31.80
CA THR A 128 -11.22 2.85 -30.44
C THR A 128 -10.53 3.72 -29.38
N HIS A 129 -9.85 4.81 -29.78
CA HIS A 129 -8.86 5.47 -28.92
C HIS A 129 -9.41 6.43 -27.85
N GLN A 130 -10.66 6.86 -27.92
CA GLN A 130 -11.20 7.85 -26.97
C GLN A 130 -11.70 7.22 -25.64
N TYR A 131 -11.95 5.92 -25.62
CA TYR A 131 -12.46 5.20 -24.44
C TYR A 131 -11.34 4.75 -23.48
N VAL A 132 -10.20 4.30 -24.03
CA VAL A 132 -9.05 3.77 -23.26
C VAL A 132 -8.37 4.88 -22.43
N ALA A 133 -8.33 6.11 -22.97
CA ALA A 133 -7.76 7.27 -22.28
C ALA A 133 -8.60 7.74 -21.06
N ARG A 134 -9.93 7.49 -21.04
CA ARG A 134 -10.82 7.84 -19.93
C ARG A 134 -10.88 6.79 -18.81
N LEU A 135 -10.57 5.52 -19.11
CA LEU A 135 -10.52 4.45 -18.11
C LEU A 135 -9.29 4.55 -17.21
N GLY A 136 -8.14 4.94 -17.76
CA GLY A 136 -6.89 5.07 -17.01
C GLY A 136 -6.89 6.19 -15.96
N THR A 137 -7.66 7.26 -16.16
CA THR A 137 -7.71 8.40 -15.23
C THR A 137 -8.58 8.13 -13.99
N ALA A 138 -9.58 7.26 -14.07
CA ALA A 138 -10.48 6.96 -12.95
C ALA A 138 -9.94 5.92 -11.97
N LEU A 139 -9.00 5.07 -12.38
CA LEU A 139 -8.42 4.00 -11.56
C LEU A 139 -7.28 4.49 -10.65
N ASN A 140 -6.71 5.67 -10.93
CA ASN A 140 -5.53 6.20 -10.23
C ASN A 140 -5.83 6.93 -8.90
N LEU A 141 -7.08 7.34 -8.63
CA LEU A 141 -7.43 7.97 -7.33
C LEU A 141 -7.74 6.92 -6.23
N HIS A 142 -7.80 5.66 -6.60
CA HIS A 142 -8.41 4.58 -5.80
C HIS A 142 -7.35 3.76 -5.04
N ALA A 143 -6.18 3.53 -5.65
CA ALA A 143 -5.09 2.76 -5.04
C ALA A 143 -4.43 3.46 -3.84
N ASP A 144 -4.38 4.80 -3.83
CA ASP A 144 -3.79 5.57 -2.72
C ASP A 144 -4.66 5.54 -1.44
N PHE A 145 -5.98 5.30 -1.56
CA PHE A 145 -6.92 5.28 -0.42
C PHE A 145 -7.07 3.88 0.21
N GLU A 146 -6.97 2.82 -0.61
CA GLU A 146 -7.13 1.44 -0.16
C GLU A 146 -5.99 1.00 0.79
N ASP A 147 -4.80 1.61 0.71
CA ASP A 147 -3.60 1.10 1.39
C ASP A 147 -3.29 1.75 2.76
N GLU A 148 -3.84 2.95 3.02
CA GLU A 148 -3.79 3.62 4.35
C GLU A 148 -4.95 3.16 5.25
N LEU A 149 -6.11 2.90 4.68
CA LEU A 149 -7.33 2.55 5.42
C LEU A 149 -7.38 1.07 5.85
N VAL A 150 -6.77 0.17 5.09
CA VAL A 150 -6.89 -1.29 5.31
C VAL A 150 -5.94 -1.83 6.40
N ARG A 151 -4.93 -1.07 6.84
CA ARG A 151 -3.88 -1.58 7.75
C ARG A 151 -3.95 -1.14 9.21
N ASP A 152 -4.85 -0.22 9.57
CA ASP A 152 -4.90 0.28 10.95
C ASP A 152 -5.93 -0.48 11.82
N ILE A 153 -5.56 -0.81 13.06
CA ILE A 153 -6.40 -1.55 14.02
C ILE A 153 -7.69 -0.76 14.34
N SER A 154 -7.63 0.56 14.19
CA SER A 154 -8.77 1.48 14.28
C SER A 154 -9.81 1.27 13.18
N PHE A 155 -9.45 0.68 12.03
CA PHE A 155 -10.38 0.44 10.93
C PHE A 155 -11.34 -0.71 11.21
N ALA A 156 -10.90 -1.77 11.91
CA ALA A 156 -11.73 -2.93 12.21
C ALA A 156 -12.96 -2.58 13.07
N SER A 157 -12.85 -1.57 13.95
CA SER A 157 -13.96 -1.12 14.80
C SER A 157 -14.95 -0.20 14.08
N VAL A 158 -14.49 0.55 13.07
CA VAL A 158 -15.33 1.49 12.29
C VAL A 158 -15.87 0.89 10.99
N LEU A 159 -15.25 -0.18 10.48
CA LEU A 159 -15.67 -0.87 9.27
C LEU A 159 -17.15 -1.29 9.29
N PRO A 160 -17.72 -1.84 10.38
CA PRO A 160 -19.15 -2.16 10.42
C PRO A 160 -20.05 -0.93 10.23
N ALA A 161 -19.62 0.25 10.68
CA ALA A 161 -20.36 1.50 10.47
C ALA A 161 -20.24 1.99 9.02
N LEU A 162 -19.05 1.87 8.42
CA LEU A 162 -18.80 2.24 7.03
C LEU A 162 -19.54 1.34 6.03
N LEU A 163 -19.57 0.03 6.29
CA LEU A 163 -20.26 -0.94 5.43
C LEU A 163 -21.77 -0.70 5.36
N LYS A 164 -22.39 -0.11 6.39
CA LYS A 164 -23.83 0.28 6.37
C LYS A 164 -24.17 1.29 5.29
N VAL A 165 -23.19 2.07 4.80
CA VAL A 165 -23.38 3.06 3.73
C VAL A 165 -23.41 2.40 2.34
N LEU A 166 -22.87 1.18 2.23
CA LEU A 166 -22.83 0.42 0.99
C LEU A 166 -24.09 -0.42 0.81
N THR A 167 -24.56 -0.50 -0.44
CA THR A 167 -25.59 -1.46 -0.85
C THR A 167 -25.06 -2.90 -0.78
N PRO A 168 -25.93 -3.93 -0.72
CA PRO A 168 -25.48 -5.32 -0.68
C PRO A 168 -24.55 -5.71 -1.83
N ARG A 169 -24.77 -5.12 -3.02
CA ARG A 169 -23.96 -5.40 -4.21
C ARG A 169 -22.58 -4.73 -4.14
N GLU A 170 -22.51 -3.52 -3.59
CA GLU A 170 -21.26 -2.83 -3.30
C GLU A 170 -20.45 -3.55 -2.20
N GLN A 171 -21.12 -4.07 -1.16
CA GLN A 171 -20.48 -4.87 -0.11
C GLN A 171 -19.90 -6.17 -0.66
N ALA A 172 -20.60 -6.85 -1.57
CA ALA A 172 -20.09 -8.06 -2.22
C ALA A 172 -18.84 -7.77 -3.07
N VAL A 173 -18.84 -6.68 -3.85
CA VAL A 173 -17.66 -6.22 -4.58
C VAL A 173 -16.50 -5.91 -3.62
N PHE A 174 -16.78 -5.19 -2.54
CA PHE A 174 -15.79 -4.84 -1.52
C PHE A 174 -15.17 -6.09 -0.85
N ALA A 175 -15.97 -7.12 -0.57
CA ALA A 175 -15.47 -8.38 -0.02
C ALA A 175 -14.46 -9.05 -0.96
N CYS A 176 -14.74 -9.09 -2.26
CA CYS A 176 -13.81 -9.64 -3.25
C CYS A 176 -12.54 -8.78 -3.40
N LEU A 177 -12.64 -7.45 -3.33
CA LEU A 177 -11.48 -6.55 -3.34
C LEU A 177 -10.53 -6.83 -2.16
N ARG A 178 -11.08 -7.03 -0.96
CA ARG A 178 -10.31 -7.36 0.24
C ARG A 178 -9.55 -8.69 0.11
N GLU A 179 -10.07 -9.60 -0.72
CA GLU A 179 -9.42 -10.88 -1.07
C GLU A 179 -8.45 -10.75 -2.26
N ASN A 180 -8.11 -9.50 -2.63
CA ASN A 180 -7.17 -9.14 -3.68
C ASN A 180 -7.54 -9.71 -5.06
N GLN A 181 -8.85 -9.87 -5.33
CA GLN A 181 -9.37 -10.30 -6.62
C GLN A 181 -9.33 -9.15 -7.63
N ARG A 182 -8.99 -9.44 -8.88
CA ARG A 182 -8.99 -8.46 -9.99
C ARG A 182 -10.42 -8.20 -10.48
N ASN A 183 -10.67 -7.05 -11.10
CA ASN A 183 -12.00 -6.69 -11.61
C ASN A 183 -12.61 -7.74 -12.55
N CYS A 184 -11.81 -8.38 -13.40
CA CYS A 184 -12.26 -9.47 -14.27
C CYS A 184 -12.65 -10.73 -13.49
N GLU A 185 -11.96 -11.04 -12.39
CA GLU A 185 -12.28 -12.16 -11.50
C GLU A 185 -13.55 -11.86 -10.70
N ILE A 186 -13.71 -10.64 -10.20
CA ILE A 186 -14.93 -10.17 -9.52
C ILE A 186 -16.14 -10.21 -10.47
N ALA A 187 -15.94 -9.81 -11.73
CA ALA A 187 -16.97 -9.86 -12.77
C ALA A 187 -17.46 -11.30 -12.98
N ALA A 188 -16.54 -12.26 -13.04
CA ALA A 188 -16.88 -13.68 -13.12
C ALA A 188 -17.59 -14.19 -11.86
N ILE A 189 -17.09 -13.86 -10.66
CA ILE A 189 -17.64 -14.31 -9.36
C ILE A 189 -19.06 -13.78 -9.16
N LEU A 190 -19.27 -12.49 -9.40
CA LEU A 190 -20.55 -11.81 -9.15
C LEU A 190 -21.49 -11.81 -10.35
N GLN A 191 -21.13 -12.51 -11.43
CA GLN A 191 -21.87 -12.58 -12.69
C GLN A 191 -22.27 -11.18 -13.19
N LEU A 192 -21.26 -10.32 -13.32
CA LEU A 192 -21.37 -8.93 -13.75
C LEU A 192 -20.48 -8.68 -14.96
N SER A 193 -20.77 -7.62 -15.72
CA SER A 193 -19.80 -7.12 -16.69
C SER A 193 -18.65 -6.43 -15.96
N GLU A 194 -17.44 -6.48 -16.53
CA GLU A 194 -16.27 -5.81 -15.98
C GLU A 194 -16.50 -4.30 -15.81
N SER A 195 -17.16 -3.66 -16.80
CA SER A 195 -17.55 -2.25 -16.71
C SER A 195 -18.46 -1.96 -15.52
N ARG A 196 -19.38 -2.88 -15.19
CA ARG A 196 -20.28 -2.73 -14.04
C ARG A 196 -19.52 -2.91 -12.73
N VAL A 197 -18.56 -3.83 -12.68
CA VAL A 197 -17.66 -3.97 -11.53
C VAL A 197 -16.86 -2.69 -11.32
N SER A 198 -16.22 -2.15 -12.36
CA SER A 198 -15.46 -0.90 -12.23
C SER A 198 -16.30 0.27 -11.72
N GLN A 199 -17.56 0.37 -12.14
CA GLN A 199 -18.49 1.36 -11.59
C GLN A 199 -18.78 1.13 -10.11
N LEU A 200 -19.02 -0.12 -9.69
CA LEU A 200 -19.29 -0.47 -8.30
C LEU A 200 -18.05 -0.21 -7.42
N VAL A 201 -16.85 -0.56 -7.88
CA VAL A 201 -15.58 -0.27 -7.22
C VAL A 201 -15.44 1.24 -6.99
N ARG A 202 -15.75 2.06 -8.00
CA ARG A 202 -15.75 3.52 -7.87
C ARG A 202 -16.78 4.03 -6.86
N GLN A 203 -17.98 3.45 -6.84
CA GLN A 203 -19.05 3.83 -5.92
C GLN A 203 -18.69 3.46 -4.46
N VAL A 204 -18.14 2.27 -4.23
CA VAL A 204 -17.59 1.84 -2.94
C VAL A 204 -16.55 2.84 -2.47
N THR A 205 -15.60 3.16 -3.35
CA THR A 205 -14.57 4.21 -3.25
C THR A 205 -15.10 5.48 -2.59
N VAL A 206 -15.90 6.18 -3.37
CA VAL A 206 -16.47 7.48 -3.00
C VAL A 206 -17.27 7.40 -1.69
N LYS A 207 -18.06 6.34 -1.51
CA LYS A 207 -18.91 6.19 -0.31
C LYS A 207 -18.09 5.97 0.96
N LEU A 208 -17.09 5.10 0.90
CA LEU A 208 -16.22 4.82 2.03
C LEU A 208 -15.35 6.03 2.37
N THR A 209 -14.81 6.74 1.37
CA THR A 209 -14.05 7.98 1.59
C THR A 209 -14.90 9.05 2.27
N ASN A 210 -16.08 9.33 1.74
CA ASN A 210 -16.97 10.34 2.33
C ASN A 210 -17.42 9.95 3.74
N ALA A 211 -17.64 8.66 4.00
CA ALA A 211 -18.04 8.18 5.31
C ALA A 211 -16.87 8.22 6.32
N ALA A 212 -15.65 7.91 5.88
CA ALA A 212 -14.45 8.01 6.70
C ALA A 212 -14.13 9.47 7.09
N GLN A 213 -14.25 10.40 6.14
CA GLN A 213 -14.10 11.84 6.40
C GLN A 213 -15.13 12.35 7.42
N LYS A 214 -16.39 11.93 7.32
CA LYS A 214 -17.44 12.27 8.30
C LYS A 214 -17.17 11.73 9.70
N LEU A 215 -16.37 10.67 9.83
CA LEU A 215 -15.98 10.07 11.10
C LEU A 215 -14.65 10.63 11.64
N GLY A 216 -14.03 11.60 10.96
CA GLY A 216 -12.77 12.22 11.36
C GLY A 216 -11.55 11.30 11.21
N LEU A 217 -11.61 10.31 10.30
CA LEU A 217 -10.55 9.33 10.08
C LEU A 217 -9.59 9.69 8.94
N ALA A 218 -9.91 10.72 8.15
CA ALA A 218 -9.08 11.19 7.03
C ALA A 218 -9.30 12.70 6.84
N ASP A 219 -8.21 13.47 6.76
CA ASP A 219 -8.17 14.85 6.28
C ASP A 219 -7.89 14.87 4.76
#